data_AF-A0D4A4-F1
#
_entry.id   AF-A0D4A4-F1
#
_cell.length_a   1.000
_cell.length_b   1.000
_cell.length_c   1.000
_cell.angle_alpha   90.00
_cell.angle_beta   90.00
_cell.angle_gamma   90.00
#
_symmetry.space_group_name_H-M   'P 1'
#
loop_
_entity.id
_entity.type
_entity.pdbx_description
1 polymer ?
#
loop_
_entity_poly.entity_id
_entity_poly.type
_entity_poly.pdbx_seq_one_letter_code
_entity_poly.pdbx_strand_id
1 'polypeptide(L)'
;MAEYISLNEDGGIQKLILEEGQGDQPQQGNTCEMFYTGKLEDGTVFDSNEGGDPFSFTLGQGEVIKGWDVGVASMKKGEKAQLKIKSDYGYGKNGSPPKIPSGATLIFDVKLVDFKEKQKQKWELSDEEKTNEAKKFKELGTTAFKAKNYPEAIKQYLEAASYFEAETEFAHEQKLASHLNLSLCYYYTKDYKESVDQATKVIQDKPNNAQLVKAYYRRAIAYSSQGDYTEAKNDLKAAYAIDPNNQAVIEEMHEVQNKINLSKKKEKDIYGKLFQQQYYEDEAKPTSSLEESDPSNVTTYFDIKIGDDEPKRMEFTLFKKSCPKTVENFRALCTGEKGIGKQGKPLHYKGCEFHRLIKDFMIQGGDFTQGNGTGGESIYGEKFADENFNHKHTGRGYLSMANAGANTNGSQFFLLFKDTPWLDGKHVVFGKVTKGIELLDEIEKIETEQDKPKVSIVIADCGEIKQ
;
A
#
# COMPACT_ATOMS: atom_id res chain seq x y z
N MET A 1 -48.88 -5.81 55.69
CA MET A 1 -48.90 -4.57 54.88
C MET A 1 -47.56 -4.48 54.19
N ALA A 2 -47.47 -3.87 53.00
CA ALA A 2 -46.16 -3.64 52.40
C ALA A 2 -45.45 -2.58 53.27
N GLU A 3 -44.28 -2.92 53.81
CA GLU A 3 -43.52 -2.09 54.74
C GLU A 3 -42.21 -1.65 54.11
N TYR A 4 -41.75 -0.46 54.50
CA TYR A 4 -40.47 0.05 54.09
C TYR A 4 -39.33 -0.72 54.76
N ILE A 5 -38.41 -1.22 53.94
CA ILE A 5 -37.19 -1.91 54.37
C ILE A 5 -36.03 -0.92 54.33
N SER A 6 -35.26 -0.84 55.41
CA SER A 6 -34.03 -0.02 55.43
C SER A 6 -32.94 -0.65 54.58
N LEU A 7 -32.28 0.13 53.72
CA LEU A 7 -31.17 -0.30 52.88
C LEU A 7 -29.79 0.08 53.45
N ASN A 8 -29.78 0.88 54.52
CA ASN A 8 -28.57 1.30 55.22
C ASN A 8 -28.81 1.36 56.74
N GLU A 9 -27.73 1.47 57.53
CA GLU A 9 -27.78 1.35 58.99
C GLU A 9 -28.62 2.46 59.68
N ASP A 10 -28.60 3.68 59.15
CA ASP A 10 -29.27 4.85 59.76
C ASP A 10 -30.72 5.07 59.29
N GLY A 11 -31.25 4.17 58.45
CA GLY A 11 -32.60 4.31 57.88
C GLY A 11 -32.78 5.54 57.00
N GLY A 12 -31.69 6.08 56.45
CA GLY A 12 -31.73 7.22 55.54
C GLY A 12 -32.19 6.85 54.13
N ILE A 13 -32.09 5.57 53.76
CA ILE A 13 -32.52 5.05 52.46
C ILE A 13 -33.42 3.85 52.75
N GLN A 14 -34.69 3.94 52.36
CA GLN A 14 -35.65 2.87 52.55
C GLN A 14 -36.31 2.51 51.22
N LYS A 15 -36.67 1.23 51.06
CA LYS A 15 -37.33 0.70 49.87
C LYS A 15 -38.62 -0.01 50.24
N LEU A 16 -39.69 0.27 49.50
CA LEU A 16 -40.94 -0.46 49.52
C LEU A 16 -41.12 -1.14 48.16
N ILE A 17 -41.16 -2.47 48.12
CA ILE A 17 -41.39 -3.21 46.87
C ILE A 17 -42.87 -3.15 46.53
N LEU A 18 -43.18 -2.67 45.32
CA LEU A 18 -44.54 -2.58 44.79
C LEU A 18 -44.86 -3.75 43.84
N GLU A 19 -43.86 -4.18 43.07
CA GLU A 19 -43.92 -5.33 42.18
C GLU A 19 -42.53 -6.01 42.16
N GLU A 20 -42.47 -7.30 42.43
CA GLU A 20 -41.23 -8.07 42.49
C GLU A 20 -40.59 -8.19 41.09
N GLY A 21 -39.27 -7.96 41.02
CA GLY A 21 -38.47 -8.27 39.84
C GLY A 21 -37.97 -9.71 39.83
N GLN A 22 -37.20 -10.07 38.81
CA GLN A 22 -36.62 -11.41 38.64
C GLN A 22 -35.12 -11.35 38.38
N GLY A 23 -34.44 -12.46 38.67
CA GLY A 23 -33.00 -12.62 38.44
C GLY A 23 -32.14 -11.91 39.48
N ASP A 24 -30.93 -11.59 39.05
CA ASP A 24 -29.89 -10.98 39.88
C ASP A 24 -30.12 -9.48 40.06
N GLN A 25 -29.36 -8.92 41.01
CA GLN A 25 -29.28 -7.48 41.26
C GLN A 25 -28.11 -6.87 40.47
N PRO A 26 -28.23 -5.61 40.00
CA PRO A 26 -27.15 -4.94 39.30
C PRO A 26 -25.94 -4.76 40.22
N GLN A 27 -24.75 -4.98 39.66
CA GLN A 27 -23.47 -4.80 40.35
C GLN A 27 -22.90 -3.41 40.07
N GLN A 28 -22.01 -2.93 40.95
CA GLN A 28 -21.30 -1.66 40.73
C GLN A 28 -20.64 -1.65 39.35
N GLY A 29 -20.83 -0.56 38.60
CA GLY A 29 -20.36 -0.42 37.22
C GLY A 29 -21.33 -0.95 36.15
N ASN A 30 -22.45 -1.59 36.51
CA ASN A 30 -23.51 -1.90 35.55
C ASN A 30 -24.22 -0.62 35.08
N THR A 31 -24.58 -0.56 33.79
CA THR A 31 -25.50 0.44 33.26
C THR A 31 -26.93 -0.01 33.55
N CYS A 32 -27.67 0.78 34.32
CA CYS A 32 -29.06 0.52 34.70
C CYS A 32 -30.01 1.40 33.88
N GLU A 33 -31.09 0.82 33.35
CA GLU A 33 -32.15 1.51 32.62
C GLU A 33 -33.41 1.58 33.49
N MET A 34 -33.93 2.79 33.73
CA MET A 34 -34.97 3.06 34.73
C MET A 34 -36.12 3.90 34.19
N PHE A 35 -37.34 3.64 34.67
CA PHE A 35 -38.40 4.64 34.74
C PHE A 35 -38.55 5.15 36.17
N TYR A 36 -38.85 6.43 36.34
CA TYR A 36 -39.04 7.03 37.64
C TYR A 36 -39.99 8.21 37.65
N THR A 37 -40.57 8.46 38.83
CA THR A 37 -41.26 9.69 39.19
C THR A 37 -40.81 10.12 40.59
N GLY A 38 -40.17 11.29 40.69
CA GLY A 38 -39.69 11.90 41.92
C GLY A 38 -40.69 12.88 42.53
N LYS A 39 -40.98 12.71 43.83
CA LYS A 39 -41.99 13.44 44.59
C LYS A 39 -41.45 13.90 45.95
N LEU A 40 -41.98 15.00 46.46
CA LEU A 40 -41.85 15.39 47.87
C LEU A 40 -42.84 14.58 48.74
N GLU A 41 -42.68 14.61 50.06
CA GLU A 41 -43.56 13.87 50.98
C GLU A 41 -45.02 14.35 50.96
N ASP A 42 -45.27 15.58 50.53
CA ASP A 42 -46.63 16.10 50.30
C ASP A 42 -47.27 15.63 48.98
N GLY A 43 -46.54 14.84 48.19
CA GLY A 43 -46.96 14.31 46.89
C GLY A 43 -46.61 15.19 45.69
N THR A 44 -46.01 16.37 45.88
CA THR A 44 -45.61 17.26 44.80
C THR A 44 -44.55 16.61 43.92
N VAL A 45 -44.87 16.35 42.65
CA VAL A 45 -43.94 15.81 41.66
C VAL A 45 -42.96 16.91 41.24
N PHE A 46 -41.65 16.63 41.30
CA PHE A 46 -40.61 17.57 40.85
C PHE A 46 -39.92 17.13 39.55
N ASP A 47 -39.89 15.83 39.26
CA ASP A 47 -39.27 15.26 38.08
C ASP A 47 -39.85 13.87 37.73
N SER A 48 -39.87 13.51 36.45
CA SER A 48 -40.35 12.20 35.95
C SER A 48 -39.92 11.98 34.51
N ASN A 49 -39.64 10.72 34.15
CA ASN A 49 -39.47 10.30 32.75
C ASN A 49 -40.60 9.36 32.27
N GLU A 50 -41.72 9.29 32.99
CA GLU A 50 -42.88 8.52 32.54
C GLU A 50 -43.41 9.05 31.20
N GLY A 51 -43.66 8.13 30.26
CA GLY A 51 -44.10 8.46 28.90
C GLY A 51 -42.98 8.84 27.92
N GLY A 52 -41.72 8.89 28.39
CA GLY A 52 -40.52 9.05 27.56
C GLY A 52 -39.70 7.77 27.41
N ASP A 53 -38.41 7.93 27.10
CA ASP A 53 -37.43 6.85 27.07
C ASP A 53 -36.90 6.52 28.48
N PRO A 54 -36.46 5.27 28.74
CA PRO A 54 -35.79 4.92 29.99
C PRO A 54 -34.56 5.80 30.23
N PHE A 55 -34.40 6.24 31.47
CA PHE A 55 -33.22 6.96 31.93
C PHE A 55 -32.10 5.95 32.24
N SER A 56 -30.90 6.22 31.75
CA SER A 56 -29.75 5.32 31.93
C SER A 56 -28.63 5.98 32.72
N PHE A 57 -28.04 5.24 33.66
CA PHE A 57 -26.87 5.67 34.43
C PHE A 57 -25.98 4.49 34.82
N THR A 58 -24.72 4.76 35.17
CA THR A 58 -23.76 3.76 35.67
C THR A 58 -23.83 3.65 37.19
N LEU A 59 -24.18 2.47 37.69
CA LEU A 59 -24.39 2.22 39.11
C LEU A 59 -23.09 2.40 39.93
N GLY A 60 -23.16 3.22 40.98
CA GLY A 60 -22.09 3.42 41.95
C GLY A 60 -20.94 4.30 41.47
N GLN A 61 -21.16 5.12 40.43
CA GLN A 61 -20.20 6.13 39.94
C GLN A 61 -20.58 7.57 40.34
N GLY A 62 -21.66 7.76 41.12
CA GLY A 62 -22.11 9.08 41.56
C GLY A 62 -22.70 9.95 40.45
N GLU A 63 -23.16 9.34 39.35
CA GLU A 63 -23.91 10.01 38.28
C GLU A 63 -25.31 10.45 38.75
N VAL A 64 -25.81 9.84 39.82
CA VAL A 64 -27.10 10.11 40.47
C VAL A 64 -26.91 10.38 41.96
N ILE A 65 -27.97 10.76 42.66
CA ILE A 65 -27.92 10.93 44.12
C ILE A 65 -27.56 9.62 44.83
N LYS A 66 -26.86 9.70 45.97
CA LYS A 66 -26.39 8.52 46.73
C LYS A 66 -27.51 7.54 47.06
N GLY A 67 -28.71 8.04 47.36
CA GLY A 67 -29.87 7.22 47.64
C GLY A 67 -30.32 6.36 46.46
N TRP A 68 -30.11 6.82 45.23
CA TRP A 68 -30.37 6.02 44.02
C TRP A 68 -29.32 4.94 43.81
N ASP A 69 -28.03 5.24 44.00
CA ASP A 69 -26.96 4.24 43.88
C ASP A 69 -27.21 3.04 44.82
N VAL A 70 -27.60 3.29 46.07
CA VAL A 70 -27.94 2.23 47.03
C VAL A 70 -29.31 1.59 46.72
N GLY A 71 -30.31 2.42 46.40
CA GLY A 71 -31.67 1.97 46.13
C GLY A 71 -31.75 1.01 44.95
N VAL A 72 -31.20 1.41 43.81
CA VAL A 72 -31.22 0.64 42.56
C VAL A 72 -30.32 -0.60 42.65
N ALA A 73 -29.18 -0.54 43.36
CA ALA A 73 -28.36 -1.72 43.63
C ALA A 73 -29.11 -2.85 44.36
N SER A 74 -30.16 -2.51 45.12
CA SER A 74 -31.00 -3.50 45.80
C SER A 74 -32.13 -4.08 44.94
N MET A 75 -32.36 -3.55 43.74
CA MET A 75 -33.50 -3.92 42.89
C MET A 75 -33.16 -5.08 41.94
N LYS A 76 -34.17 -5.82 41.51
CA LYS A 76 -34.07 -6.83 40.45
C LYS A 76 -34.64 -6.32 39.12
N LYS A 77 -34.25 -6.94 38.01
CA LYS A 77 -34.80 -6.61 36.69
C LYS A 77 -36.32 -6.76 36.69
N GLY A 78 -37.02 -5.72 36.23
CA GLY A 78 -38.48 -5.63 36.20
C GLY A 78 -39.12 -5.12 37.49
N GLU A 79 -38.38 -5.02 38.60
CA GLU A 79 -38.92 -4.59 39.91
C GLU A 79 -39.48 -3.18 39.84
N LYS A 80 -40.66 -2.97 40.43
CA LYS A 80 -41.18 -1.65 40.76
C LYS A 80 -41.10 -1.43 42.26
N ALA A 81 -40.54 -0.31 42.67
CA ALA A 81 -40.37 0.01 44.07
C ALA A 81 -40.59 1.50 44.34
N GLN A 82 -40.86 1.85 45.58
CA GLN A 82 -40.83 3.21 46.07
C GLN A 82 -39.61 3.38 46.97
N LEU A 83 -38.70 4.29 46.61
CA LEU A 83 -37.53 4.64 47.40
C LEU A 83 -37.82 5.90 48.21
N LYS A 84 -37.64 5.83 49.53
CA LYS A 84 -37.70 6.97 50.44
C LYS A 84 -36.28 7.35 50.87
N ILE A 85 -35.85 8.55 50.50
CA ILE A 85 -34.47 9.01 50.60
C ILE A 85 -34.42 10.29 51.43
N LYS A 86 -33.82 10.23 52.62
CA LYS A 86 -33.57 11.41 53.45
C LYS A 86 -32.59 12.36 52.76
N SER A 87 -32.64 13.64 53.12
CA SER A 87 -31.87 14.70 52.46
C SER A 87 -30.38 14.40 52.35
N ASP A 88 -29.75 13.80 53.36
CA ASP A 88 -28.30 13.53 53.38
C ASP A 88 -27.84 12.55 52.30
N TYR A 89 -28.77 11.75 51.75
CA TYR A 89 -28.57 10.83 50.64
C TYR A 89 -29.17 11.36 49.32
N GLY A 90 -29.83 12.52 49.35
CA GLY A 90 -30.38 13.25 48.21
C GLY A 90 -29.61 14.56 47.97
N TYR A 91 -30.32 15.70 48.04
CA TYR A 91 -29.76 17.03 47.77
C TYR A 91 -29.27 17.79 49.03
N GLY A 92 -29.27 17.14 50.19
CA GLY A 92 -28.76 17.67 51.46
C GLY A 92 -29.46 18.95 51.93
N LYS A 93 -28.74 19.71 52.75
CA LYS A 93 -29.21 20.98 53.32
C LYS A 93 -29.37 22.09 52.28
N ASN A 94 -28.85 21.93 51.07
CA ASN A 94 -28.98 22.95 50.03
C ASN A 94 -30.22 22.75 49.15
N GLY A 95 -30.71 21.51 49.02
CA GLY A 95 -31.82 21.19 48.12
C GLY A 95 -31.43 21.37 46.64
N SER A 96 -32.44 21.47 45.77
CA SER A 96 -32.31 21.89 44.37
C SER A 96 -33.43 22.87 44.02
N PRO A 97 -33.31 24.14 44.46
CA PRO A 97 -34.36 25.14 44.26
C PRO A 97 -34.62 25.42 42.76
N PRO A 98 -35.85 25.81 42.39
CA PRO A 98 -37.01 26.02 43.27
C PRO A 98 -37.79 24.74 43.60
N LYS A 99 -37.47 23.62 42.94
CA LYS A 99 -38.31 22.41 42.96
C LYS A 99 -38.11 21.55 44.21
N ILE A 100 -36.90 21.50 44.73
CA ILE A 100 -36.54 20.66 45.88
C ILE A 100 -36.04 21.57 47.01
N PRO A 101 -36.81 21.72 48.10
CA PRO A 101 -36.41 22.52 49.25
C PRO A 101 -35.15 21.99 49.95
N SER A 102 -34.53 22.88 50.73
CA SER A 102 -33.47 22.53 51.68
C SER A 102 -33.94 21.41 52.64
N GLY A 103 -33.13 20.36 52.80
CA GLY A 103 -33.41 19.29 53.77
C GLY A 103 -34.60 18.39 53.42
N ALA A 104 -35.10 18.43 52.18
CA ALA A 104 -36.25 17.64 51.78
C ALA A 104 -35.94 16.12 51.76
N THR A 105 -36.89 15.33 52.25
CA THR A 105 -36.98 13.88 52.00
C THR A 105 -37.66 13.66 50.66
N LEU A 106 -37.10 12.78 49.84
CA LEU A 106 -37.57 12.49 48.50
C LEU A 106 -38.21 11.12 48.45
N ILE A 107 -39.29 11.01 47.69
CA ILE A 107 -39.98 9.76 47.39
C ILE A 107 -39.84 9.52 45.89
N PHE A 108 -39.27 8.39 45.48
CA PHE A 108 -39.16 8.01 44.08
C PHE A 108 -39.93 6.73 43.83
N ASP A 109 -40.94 6.79 42.97
CA ASP A 109 -41.51 5.60 42.36
C ASP A 109 -40.60 5.20 41.20
N VAL A 110 -40.00 4.03 41.25
CA VAL A 110 -38.99 3.57 40.29
C VAL A 110 -39.34 2.21 39.70
N LYS A 111 -38.94 1.98 38.45
CA LYS A 111 -38.96 0.67 37.79
C LYS A 111 -37.61 0.40 37.13
N LEU A 112 -36.93 -0.66 37.56
CA LEU A 112 -35.71 -1.14 36.91
C LEU A 112 -36.09 -1.94 35.67
N VAL A 113 -35.84 -1.40 34.48
CA VAL A 113 -36.22 -2.02 33.20
C VAL A 113 -35.23 -3.11 32.83
N ASP A 114 -33.95 -2.77 32.82
CA ASP A 114 -32.85 -3.68 32.51
C ASP A 114 -31.55 -3.16 33.15
N PHE A 115 -30.56 -4.04 33.25
CA PHE A 115 -29.19 -3.64 33.55
C PHE A 115 -28.20 -4.52 32.80
N LYS A 116 -27.08 -3.92 32.42
CA LYS A 116 -26.03 -4.59 31.64
C LYS A 116 -24.68 -4.24 32.24
N GLU A 117 -23.72 -5.16 32.16
CA GLU A 117 -22.33 -4.80 32.43
C GLU A 117 -21.94 -3.63 31.52
N LYS A 118 -21.36 -2.56 32.09
CA LYS A 118 -20.79 -1.50 31.27
C LYS A 118 -19.72 -2.16 30.41
N GLN A 119 -19.88 -2.07 29.10
CA GLN A 119 -18.84 -2.54 28.20
C GLN A 119 -17.60 -1.70 28.48
N LYS A 120 -16.59 -2.35 29.07
CA LYS A 120 -15.28 -1.75 29.24
C LYS A 120 -14.83 -1.28 27.86
N GLN A 121 -14.49 -0.02 27.77
CA GLN A 121 -13.81 0.50 26.60
C GLN A 121 -12.47 -0.22 26.48
N LYS A 122 -11.94 -0.33 25.25
CA LYS A 122 -10.75 -1.12 24.99
C LYS A 122 -9.53 -0.75 25.85
N TRP A 123 -9.41 0.54 26.22
CA TRP A 123 -8.36 1.05 27.10
C TRP A 123 -8.59 0.75 28.59
N GLU A 124 -9.80 0.35 29.00
CA GLU A 124 -10.16 -0.05 30.37
C GLU A 124 -9.91 -1.54 30.63
N LEU A 125 -9.53 -2.31 29.60
CA LEU A 125 -9.22 -3.74 29.70
C LEU A 125 -7.79 -3.96 30.21
N SER A 126 -7.62 -4.94 31.09
CA SER A 126 -6.29 -5.43 31.47
C SER A 126 -5.62 -6.16 30.29
N ASP A 127 -4.30 -6.36 30.34
CA ASP A 127 -3.58 -7.07 29.27
C ASP A 127 -4.05 -8.52 29.10
N GLU A 128 -4.44 -9.17 30.20
CA GLU A 128 -5.03 -10.51 30.18
C GLU A 128 -6.40 -10.49 29.49
N GLU A 129 -7.25 -9.50 29.80
CA GLU A 129 -8.56 -9.33 29.16
C GLU A 129 -8.42 -9.03 27.65
N LYS A 130 -7.51 -8.11 27.28
CA LYS A 130 -7.19 -7.81 25.87
C LYS A 130 -6.71 -9.05 25.13
N THR A 131 -5.85 -9.85 25.77
CA THR A 131 -5.33 -11.10 25.20
C THR A 131 -6.44 -12.13 24.97
N ASN A 132 -7.35 -12.27 25.93
CA ASN A 132 -8.48 -13.21 25.83
C ASN A 132 -9.48 -12.79 24.75
N GLU A 133 -9.80 -11.49 24.66
CA GLU A 133 -10.64 -10.96 23.57
C GLU A 133 -9.97 -11.16 22.21
N ALA A 134 -8.68 -10.84 22.08
CA ALA A 134 -7.95 -11.02 20.84
C ALA A 134 -7.97 -12.49 20.35
N LYS A 135 -7.83 -13.46 21.27
CA LYS A 135 -7.94 -14.90 20.95
C LYS A 135 -9.32 -15.25 20.44
N LYS A 136 -10.38 -14.78 21.10
CA LYS A 136 -11.78 -15.01 20.70
C LYS A 136 -12.04 -14.48 19.29
N PHE A 137 -11.66 -13.23 19.00
CA PHE A 137 -11.78 -12.65 17.66
C PHE A 137 -10.99 -13.46 16.61
N LYS A 138 -9.77 -13.91 16.95
CA LYS A 138 -8.96 -14.73 16.04
C LYS A 138 -9.58 -16.11 15.76
N GLU A 139 -10.21 -16.74 16.76
CA GLU A 139 -10.93 -18.00 16.61
C GLU A 139 -12.19 -17.84 15.75
N LEU A 140 -12.96 -16.78 15.96
CA LEU A 140 -14.09 -16.41 15.12
C LEU A 140 -13.65 -16.17 13.67
N GLY A 141 -12.56 -15.42 13.47
CA GLY A 141 -11.97 -15.21 12.16
C GLY A 141 -11.53 -16.50 11.49
N THR A 142 -10.95 -17.44 12.25
CA THR A 142 -10.53 -18.76 11.75
C THR A 142 -11.72 -19.63 11.38
N THR A 143 -12.81 -19.56 12.14
CA THR A 143 -14.05 -20.26 11.85
C THR A 143 -14.68 -19.72 10.57
N ALA A 144 -14.78 -18.40 10.44
CA ALA A 144 -15.27 -17.74 9.23
C ALA A 144 -14.40 -18.04 8.00
N PHE A 145 -13.07 -18.04 8.16
CA PHE A 145 -12.13 -18.38 7.09
C PHE A 145 -12.33 -19.81 6.59
N LYS A 146 -12.45 -20.78 7.51
CA LYS A 146 -12.74 -22.19 7.15
C LYS A 146 -14.09 -22.34 6.43
N ALA A 147 -15.07 -21.51 6.80
CA ALA A 147 -16.36 -21.43 6.11
C ALA A 147 -16.30 -20.66 4.78
N LYS A 148 -15.12 -20.20 4.34
CA LYS A 148 -14.90 -19.33 3.17
C LYS A 148 -15.66 -18.00 3.21
N ASN A 149 -16.10 -17.59 4.40
CA ASN A 149 -16.68 -16.27 4.63
C ASN A 149 -15.55 -15.27 4.93
N TYR A 150 -14.80 -14.90 3.88
CA TYR A 150 -13.64 -14.02 4.00
C TYR A 150 -13.96 -12.61 4.51
N PRO A 151 -15.07 -11.95 4.12
CA PRO A 151 -15.43 -10.64 4.68
C PRO A 151 -15.58 -10.66 6.21
N GLU A 152 -16.25 -11.69 6.75
CA GLU A 152 -16.36 -11.83 8.19
C GLU A 152 -15.00 -12.20 8.81
N ALA A 153 -14.22 -13.07 8.19
CA ALA A 153 -12.88 -13.39 8.67
C ALA A 153 -11.97 -12.15 8.76
N ILE A 154 -12.03 -11.25 7.77
CA ILE A 154 -11.27 -9.99 7.76
C ILE A 154 -11.67 -9.12 8.93
N LYS A 155 -12.98 -8.90 9.14
CA LYS A 155 -13.50 -8.11 10.27
C LYS A 155 -12.97 -8.64 11.60
N GLN A 156 -13.06 -9.95 11.80
CA GLN A 156 -12.65 -10.61 13.04
C GLN A 156 -11.13 -10.56 13.25
N TYR A 157 -10.32 -10.75 12.21
CA TYR A 157 -8.85 -10.66 12.34
C TYR A 157 -8.34 -9.23 12.51
N LEU A 158 -9.00 -8.22 11.92
CA LEU A 158 -8.71 -6.81 12.19
C LEU A 158 -8.94 -6.49 13.66
N GLU A 159 -10.08 -6.94 14.19
CA GLU A 159 -10.42 -6.74 15.60
C GLU A 159 -9.37 -7.42 16.50
N ALA A 160 -9.05 -8.69 16.23
CA ALA A 160 -8.00 -9.42 16.96
C ALA A 160 -6.64 -8.71 16.93
N ALA A 161 -6.19 -8.25 15.76
CA ALA A 161 -4.92 -7.53 15.62
C ALA A 161 -4.91 -6.20 16.38
N SER A 162 -6.08 -5.58 16.53
CA SER A 162 -6.22 -4.31 17.24
C SER A 162 -5.98 -4.46 18.74
N TYR A 163 -6.35 -5.59 19.35
CA TYR A 163 -6.24 -5.82 20.80
C TYR A 163 -4.81 -6.06 21.29
N PHE A 164 -3.89 -6.43 20.39
CA PHE A 164 -2.50 -6.64 20.77
C PHE A 164 -1.73 -5.32 20.82
N GLU A 165 -1.68 -4.72 22.01
CA GLU A 165 -0.65 -3.74 22.37
C GLU A 165 0.64 -4.52 22.65
N ALA A 166 1.69 -4.26 21.86
CA ALA A 166 2.86 -5.16 21.74
C ALA A 166 3.85 -5.01 22.92
N GLU A 167 3.42 -5.34 24.14
CA GLU A 167 4.28 -5.29 25.33
C GLU A 167 4.96 -6.63 25.65
N THR A 168 4.40 -7.74 25.17
CA THR A 168 4.95 -9.09 25.36
C THR A 168 5.25 -9.78 24.03
N GLU A 169 6.24 -10.67 24.02
CA GLU A 169 6.59 -11.48 22.85
C GLU A 169 5.40 -12.34 22.39
N PHE A 170 4.65 -12.91 23.33
CA PHE A 170 3.44 -13.67 23.01
C PHE A 170 2.38 -12.82 22.29
N ALA A 171 2.06 -11.62 22.81
CA ALA A 171 1.08 -10.72 22.19
C ALA A 171 1.54 -10.30 20.79
N HIS A 172 2.83 -10.00 20.64
CA HIS A 172 3.44 -9.67 19.36
C HIS A 172 3.31 -10.82 18.35
N GLU A 173 3.68 -12.03 18.71
CA GLU A 173 3.53 -13.20 17.82
C GLU A 173 2.08 -13.44 17.40
N GLN A 174 1.13 -13.26 18.32
CA GLN A 174 -0.29 -13.41 18.01
C GLN A 174 -0.81 -12.32 17.06
N LYS A 175 -0.34 -11.08 17.22
CA LYS A 175 -0.63 -9.96 16.30
C LYS A 175 -0.13 -10.25 14.89
N LEU A 176 1.12 -10.69 14.75
CA LEU A 176 1.69 -11.06 13.46
C LEU A 176 0.92 -12.21 12.80
N ALA A 177 0.50 -13.20 13.59
CA ALA A 177 -0.34 -14.28 13.09
C ALA A 177 -1.71 -13.79 12.59
N SER A 178 -2.31 -12.77 13.20
CA SER A 178 -3.54 -12.13 12.68
C SER A 178 -3.30 -11.41 11.36
N HIS A 179 -2.20 -10.64 11.22
CA HIS A 179 -1.84 -9.99 9.96
C HIS A 179 -1.53 -10.99 8.84
N LEU A 180 -0.86 -12.10 9.16
CA LEU A 180 -0.71 -13.20 8.21
C LEU A 180 -2.09 -13.66 7.73
N ASN A 181 -3.02 -13.98 8.63
CA ASN A 181 -4.35 -14.46 8.25
C ASN A 181 -5.14 -13.44 7.44
N LEU A 182 -5.04 -12.15 7.76
CA LEU A 182 -5.60 -11.05 6.96
C LEU A 182 -5.05 -11.06 5.54
N SER A 183 -3.73 -11.18 5.37
CA SER A 183 -3.10 -11.24 4.04
C SER A 183 -3.71 -12.34 3.18
N LEU A 184 -3.96 -13.52 3.76
CA LEU A 184 -4.56 -14.64 3.05
C LEU A 184 -6.06 -14.43 2.76
N CYS A 185 -6.81 -13.80 3.68
CA CYS A 185 -8.21 -13.44 3.41
C CYS A 185 -8.33 -12.46 2.24
N TYR A 186 -7.50 -11.41 2.24
CA TYR A 186 -7.48 -10.40 1.19
C TYR A 186 -7.06 -10.99 -0.16
N TYR A 187 -6.12 -11.93 -0.17
CA TYR A 187 -5.79 -12.69 -1.37
C TYR A 187 -7.00 -13.42 -1.95
N TYR A 188 -7.78 -14.12 -1.12
CA TYR A 188 -8.98 -14.84 -1.59
C TYR A 188 -10.12 -13.92 -2.03
N THR A 189 -10.20 -12.70 -1.47
CA THR A 189 -11.13 -11.66 -1.95
C THR A 189 -10.60 -10.87 -3.14
N LYS A 190 -9.41 -11.22 -3.66
CA LYS A 190 -8.71 -10.55 -4.77
C LYS A 190 -8.33 -9.09 -4.50
N ASP A 191 -8.26 -8.71 -3.22
CA ASP A 191 -7.67 -7.44 -2.81
C ASP A 191 -6.16 -7.66 -2.60
N TYR A 192 -5.45 -7.78 -3.72
CA TYR A 192 -4.04 -8.13 -3.70
C TYR A 192 -3.18 -7.04 -3.09
N LYS A 193 -3.60 -5.77 -3.17
CA LYS A 193 -2.91 -4.65 -2.55
C LYS A 193 -2.94 -4.77 -1.03
N GLU A 194 -4.11 -4.95 -0.44
CA GLU A 194 -4.20 -5.19 1.01
C GLU A 194 -3.50 -6.48 1.42
N SER A 195 -3.56 -7.54 0.60
CA SER A 195 -2.81 -8.77 0.87
C SER A 195 -1.30 -8.52 1.01
N VAL A 196 -0.72 -7.71 0.11
CA VAL A 196 0.68 -7.29 0.14
C VAL A 196 0.99 -6.43 1.37
N ASP A 197 0.12 -5.47 1.69
CA ASP A 197 0.32 -4.56 2.81
C ASP A 197 0.32 -5.29 4.16
N GLN A 198 -0.60 -6.25 4.35
CA GLN A 198 -0.67 -7.05 5.58
C GLN A 198 0.55 -7.97 5.75
N ALA A 199 1.04 -8.60 4.67
CA ALA A 199 2.26 -9.40 4.72
C ALA A 199 3.51 -8.52 4.98
N THR A 200 3.55 -7.31 4.41
CA THR A 200 4.64 -6.36 4.62
C THR A 200 4.73 -5.90 6.08
N LYS A 201 3.58 -5.63 6.73
CA LYS A 201 3.54 -5.35 8.18
C LYS A 201 4.22 -6.46 9.00
N VAL A 202 3.97 -7.72 8.63
CA VAL A 202 4.60 -8.87 9.31
C VAL A 202 6.11 -8.88 9.10
N ILE A 203 6.59 -8.66 7.88
CA ILE A 203 8.02 -8.67 7.55
C ILE A 203 8.78 -7.56 8.31
N GLN A 204 8.17 -6.38 8.43
CA GLN A 204 8.79 -5.22 9.08
C GLN A 204 8.79 -5.33 10.62
N ASP A 205 7.84 -6.06 11.20
CA ASP A 205 7.62 -6.12 12.64
C ASP A 205 8.30 -7.36 13.26
N LYS A 206 9.59 -7.58 12.92
CA LYS A 206 10.51 -8.58 13.51
C LYS A 206 9.88 -9.97 13.79
N PRO A 207 9.36 -10.67 12.77
CA PRO A 207 8.73 -11.97 12.94
C PRO A 207 9.76 -13.07 13.25
N ASN A 208 9.30 -14.19 13.81
CA ASN A 208 10.11 -15.41 13.82
C ASN A 208 10.22 -16.01 12.39
N ASN A 209 11.20 -16.90 12.17
CA ASN A 209 11.46 -17.45 10.83
C ASN A 209 10.24 -18.13 10.19
N ALA A 210 9.43 -18.85 10.98
CA ALA A 210 8.24 -19.53 10.47
C ALA A 210 7.17 -18.55 10.00
N GLN A 211 7.01 -17.41 10.68
CA GLN A 211 6.13 -16.33 10.27
C GLN A 211 6.69 -15.56 9.08
N LEU A 212 8.01 -15.33 9.04
CA LEU A 212 8.69 -14.63 7.95
C LEU A 212 8.54 -15.37 6.62
N VAL A 213 8.74 -16.70 6.61
CA VAL A 213 8.51 -17.55 5.43
C VAL A 213 7.06 -17.45 4.96
N LYS A 214 6.09 -17.50 5.88
CA LYS A 214 4.66 -17.35 5.55
C LYS A 214 4.35 -15.97 4.97
N ALA A 215 4.99 -14.91 5.48
CA ALA A 215 4.77 -13.55 5.02
C ALA A 215 5.32 -13.35 3.60
N TYR A 216 6.56 -13.76 3.34
CA TYR A 216 7.14 -13.73 1.99
C TYR A 216 6.31 -14.55 1.00
N TYR A 217 5.92 -15.78 1.36
CA TYR A 217 5.08 -16.60 0.51
C TYR A 217 3.73 -15.94 0.18
N ARG A 218 3.03 -15.39 1.19
CA ARG A 218 1.72 -14.73 0.99
C ARG A 218 1.83 -13.46 0.14
N ARG A 219 2.91 -12.68 0.33
CA ARG A 219 3.16 -11.49 -0.48
C ARG A 219 3.52 -11.86 -1.92
N ALA A 220 4.28 -12.95 -2.12
CA ALA A 220 4.61 -13.45 -3.43
C ALA A 220 3.40 -13.92 -4.25
N ILE A 221 2.47 -14.68 -3.67
CA ILE A 221 1.25 -15.11 -4.39
C ILE A 221 0.38 -13.91 -4.77
N ALA A 222 0.36 -12.86 -3.94
CA ALA A 222 -0.36 -11.62 -4.23
C ALA A 222 0.30 -10.80 -5.36
N TYR A 223 1.63 -10.65 -5.36
CA TYR A 223 2.37 -10.05 -6.48
C TYR A 223 2.19 -10.85 -7.78
N SER A 224 2.32 -12.18 -7.71
CA SER A 224 2.09 -13.11 -8.82
C SER A 224 0.70 -12.94 -9.44
N SER A 225 -0.33 -12.72 -8.61
CA SER A 225 -1.70 -12.49 -9.06
C SER A 225 -1.93 -11.10 -9.68
N GLN A 226 -1.11 -10.12 -9.35
CA GLN A 226 -1.11 -8.79 -9.97
C GLN A 226 -0.29 -8.73 -11.27
N GLY A 227 0.50 -9.78 -11.56
CA GLY A 227 1.42 -9.81 -12.70
C GLY A 227 2.83 -9.29 -12.36
N ASP A 228 3.08 -8.94 -11.10
CA ASP A 228 4.37 -8.44 -10.60
C ASP A 228 5.33 -9.60 -10.33
N TYR A 229 5.65 -10.36 -11.38
CA TYR A 229 6.41 -11.60 -11.26
C TYR A 229 7.84 -11.42 -10.75
N THR A 230 8.44 -10.24 -10.93
CA THR A 230 9.76 -9.89 -10.40
C THR A 230 9.74 -9.85 -8.87
N GLU A 231 8.78 -9.13 -8.29
CA GLU A 231 8.62 -9.02 -6.84
C GLU A 231 8.23 -10.37 -6.23
N ALA A 232 7.32 -11.10 -6.88
CA ALA A 232 6.97 -12.45 -6.46
C ALA A 232 8.20 -13.38 -6.41
N LYS A 233 9.07 -13.32 -7.41
CA LYS A 233 10.30 -14.11 -7.45
C LYS A 233 11.30 -13.71 -6.36
N ASN A 234 11.41 -12.43 -6.04
CA ASN A 234 12.29 -11.94 -4.98
C ASN A 234 11.83 -12.45 -3.61
N ASP A 235 10.53 -12.35 -3.31
CA ASP A 235 9.95 -12.84 -2.06
C ASP A 235 10.10 -14.36 -1.93
N LEU A 236 9.85 -15.13 -2.99
CA LEU A 236 10.01 -16.59 -2.94
C LEU A 236 11.46 -17.01 -2.74
N LYS A 237 12.43 -16.30 -3.33
CA LYS A 237 13.86 -16.52 -3.05
C LYS A 237 14.19 -16.25 -1.59
N ALA A 238 13.64 -15.18 -1.01
CA ALA A 238 13.85 -14.87 0.41
C ALA A 238 13.23 -15.93 1.32
N ALA A 239 12.02 -16.43 1.00
CA ALA A 239 11.38 -17.53 1.71
C ALA A 239 12.20 -18.83 1.63
N TYR A 240 12.65 -19.19 0.42
CA TYR A 240 13.46 -20.39 0.18
C TYR A 240 14.82 -20.34 0.89
N ALA A 241 15.43 -19.16 1.00
CA ALA A 241 16.69 -19.00 1.74
C ALA A 241 16.54 -19.30 3.25
N ILE A 242 15.34 -19.15 3.81
CA ILE A 242 15.05 -19.43 5.23
C ILE A 242 14.63 -20.89 5.44
N ASP A 243 13.74 -21.40 4.57
CA ASP A 243 13.25 -22.77 4.62
C ASP A 243 13.29 -23.42 3.22
N PRO A 244 14.44 -24.00 2.81
CA PRO A 244 14.61 -24.60 1.48
C PRO A 244 13.76 -25.84 1.24
N ASN A 245 13.18 -26.45 2.27
CA ASN A 245 12.35 -27.65 2.18
C ASN A 245 10.85 -27.32 2.11
N ASN A 246 10.50 -26.03 2.06
CA ASN A 246 9.11 -25.61 2.03
C ASN A 246 8.45 -25.91 0.68
N GLN A 247 7.67 -26.98 0.62
CA GLN A 247 7.05 -27.45 -0.62
C GLN A 247 6.17 -26.39 -1.29
N ALA A 248 5.41 -25.60 -0.52
CA ALA A 248 4.55 -24.55 -1.07
C ALA A 248 5.35 -23.43 -1.75
N VAL A 249 6.51 -23.06 -1.18
CA VAL A 249 7.41 -22.07 -1.78
C VAL A 249 8.01 -22.61 -3.08
N ILE A 250 8.50 -23.86 -3.06
CA ILE A 250 9.08 -24.51 -4.23
C ILE A 250 8.06 -24.58 -5.38
N GLU A 251 6.83 -25.03 -5.09
CA GLU A 251 5.74 -25.12 -6.07
C GLU A 251 5.41 -23.74 -6.67
N GLU A 252 5.24 -22.71 -5.83
CA GLU A 252 4.95 -21.36 -6.33
C GLU A 252 6.12 -20.78 -7.14
N MET A 253 7.38 -21.09 -6.80
CA MET A 253 8.53 -20.69 -7.63
C MET A 253 8.43 -21.28 -9.05
N HIS A 254 8.05 -22.55 -9.16
CA HIS A 254 7.80 -23.19 -10.45
C HIS A 254 6.61 -22.54 -11.18
N GLU A 255 5.51 -22.26 -10.47
CA GLU A 255 4.35 -21.58 -11.05
C GLU A 255 4.67 -20.19 -11.58
N VAL A 256 5.34 -19.35 -10.77
CA VAL A 256 5.77 -18.00 -11.18
C VAL A 256 6.71 -18.07 -12.37
N GLN A 257 7.66 -19.01 -12.37
CA GLN A 257 8.58 -19.16 -13.50
C GLN A 257 7.84 -19.62 -14.78
N ASN A 258 6.83 -20.49 -14.64
CA ASN A 258 5.95 -20.88 -15.74
C ASN A 258 5.11 -19.70 -16.24
N LYS A 259 4.54 -18.87 -15.35
CA LYS A 259 3.80 -17.64 -15.71
C LYS A 259 4.70 -16.64 -16.43
N ILE A 260 5.94 -16.45 -15.99
CA ILE A 260 6.94 -15.62 -16.68
C ILE A 260 7.21 -16.18 -18.08
N ASN A 261 7.47 -17.48 -18.21
CA ASN A 261 7.74 -18.11 -19.50
C ASN A 261 6.52 -18.05 -20.43
N LEU A 262 5.32 -18.22 -19.88
CA LEU A 262 4.06 -18.10 -20.61
C LEU A 262 3.79 -16.66 -21.01
N SER A 263 4.09 -15.66 -20.17
CA SER A 263 4.01 -14.24 -20.55
C SER A 263 4.93 -13.96 -21.70
N LYS A 264 6.20 -14.39 -21.60
CA LYS A 264 7.18 -14.27 -22.70
C LYS A 264 6.74 -14.98 -23.97
N LYS A 265 6.12 -16.16 -23.86
CA LYS A 265 5.61 -16.91 -25.01
C LYS A 265 4.36 -16.26 -25.60
N LYS A 266 3.40 -15.82 -24.78
CA LYS A 266 2.20 -15.10 -25.23
C LYS A 266 2.58 -13.77 -25.86
N GLU A 267 3.52 -13.04 -25.29
CA GLU A 267 4.14 -11.89 -25.92
C GLU A 267 4.68 -12.31 -27.28
N LYS A 268 5.56 -13.32 -27.36
CA LYS A 268 6.10 -13.83 -28.64
C LYS A 268 5.01 -14.25 -29.65
N ASP A 269 3.94 -14.90 -29.22
CA ASP A 269 2.86 -15.44 -30.06
C ASP A 269 1.87 -14.34 -30.49
N ILE A 270 1.53 -13.40 -29.59
CA ILE A 270 0.73 -12.21 -29.89
C ILE A 270 1.52 -11.34 -30.87
N TYR A 271 2.79 -11.05 -30.60
CA TYR A 271 3.66 -10.33 -31.53
C TYR A 271 3.85 -11.10 -32.84
N GLY A 272 3.95 -12.44 -32.82
CA GLY A 272 4.04 -13.26 -34.03
C GLY A 272 2.75 -13.28 -34.87
N LYS A 273 1.58 -13.25 -34.24
CA LYS A 273 0.28 -13.15 -34.95
C LYS A 273 -0.02 -11.74 -35.41
N LEU A 274 0.33 -10.73 -34.62
CA LEU A 274 0.26 -9.31 -35.01
C LEU A 274 1.20 -9.06 -36.21
N PHE A 275 2.36 -9.73 -36.25
CA PHE A 275 3.30 -9.73 -37.37
C PHE A 275 2.73 -10.41 -38.61
N GLN A 276 2.01 -11.54 -38.50
CA GLN A 276 1.30 -12.16 -39.63
C GLN A 276 0.12 -11.32 -40.13
N GLN A 277 -0.64 -10.69 -39.24
CA GLN A 277 -1.77 -9.84 -39.63
C GLN A 277 -1.29 -8.53 -40.26
N GLN A 278 -0.22 -7.91 -39.75
CA GLN A 278 0.48 -6.82 -40.42
C GLN A 278 1.08 -7.25 -41.75
N TYR A 279 1.62 -8.47 -41.89
CA TYR A 279 2.16 -8.94 -43.18
C TYR A 279 1.11 -9.01 -44.31
N TYR A 280 -0.16 -9.28 -43.96
CA TYR A 280 -1.27 -9.25 -44.94
C TYR A 280 -1.88 -7.85 -45.12
N GLU A 281 -1.70 -6.92 -44.18
CA GLU A 281 -2.14 -5.53 -44.31
C GLU A 281 -1.06 -4.61 -44.93
N ASP A 282 0.23 -4.94 -44.79
CA ASP A 282 1.40 -4.17 -45.26
C ASP A 282 1.79 -4.44 -46.73
N GLU A 283 1.22 -5.46 -47.41
CA GLU A 283 1.27 -5.53 -48.89
C GLU A 283 0.47 -4.40 -49.56
N ALA A 284 -0.24 -3.57 -48.78
CA ALA A 284 -0.97 -2.41 -49.26
C ALA A 284 -0.57 -1.08 -48.59
N LYS A 285 0.73 -0.74 -48.51
CA LYS A 285 1.32 0.60 -48.87
C LYS A 285 2.74 0.85 -48.32
N PRO A 286 3.59 1.62 -49.03
CA PRO A 286 4.96 1.93 -48.66
C PRO A 286 5.06 3.20 -47.79
N THR A 287 5.68 3.13 -46.60
CA THR A 287 5.86 4.35 -45.76
C THR A 287 7.26 4.55 -45.15
N SER A 288 8.19 3.59 -45.20
CA SER A 288 9.52 3.76 -44.57
C SER A 288 10.55 4.56 -45.40
N SER A 289 10.38 4.68 -46.73
CA SER A 289 11.38 5.32 -47.59
C SER A 289 11.32 6.85 -47.66
N LEU A 290 10.22 7.48 -47.23
CA LEU A 290 10.00 8.93 -47.41
C LEU A 290 10.60 9.78 -46.28
N GLU A 291 10.60 9.30 -45.03
CA GLU A 291 11.13 10.05 -43.88
C GLU A 291 12.66 9.99 -43.77
N GLU A 292 13.32 8.90 -44.16
CA GLU A 292 14.80 8.85 -44.21
C GLU A 292 15.36 9.87 -45.23
N SER A 293 14.59 10.19 -46.27
CA SER A 293 14.91 11.18 -47.31
C SER A 293 14.38 12.60 -47.03
N ASP A 294 13.80 12.87 -45.86
CA ASP A 294 13.26 14.19 -45.55
C ASP A 294 14.40 15.23 -45.51
N PRO A 295 14.33 16.32 -46.33
CA PRO A 295 15.40 17.30 -46.43
C PRO A 295 15.62 18.12 -45.15
N SER A 296 14.71 18.03 -44.17
CA SER A 296 14.88 18.66 -42.86
C SER A 296 15.67 17.82 -41.86
N ASN A 297 15.96 16.55 -42.17
CA ASN A 297 16.74 15.68 -41.31
C ASN A 297 18.15 16.22 -41.09
N VAL A 298 18.67 15.98 -39.89
CA VAL A 298 20.01 16.41 -39.49
C VAL A 298 20.94 15.22 -39.52
N THR A 299 22.15 15.41 -40.01
CA THR A 299 23.18 14.37 -39.99
C THR A 299 24.19 14.67 -38.91
N THR A 300 24.42 13.72 -38.01
CA THR A 300 25.47 13.80 -36.97
C THR A 300 26.42 12.62 -37.10
N TYR A 301 27.61 12.73 -36.51
CA TYR A 301 28.58 11.65 -36.50
C TYR A 301 29.19 11.42 -35.12
N PHE A 302 29.62 10.18 -34.89
CA PHE A 302 30.54 9.78 -33.83
C PHE A 302 31.77 9.14 -34.44
N ASP A 303 32.96 9.56 -33.98
CA ASP A 303 34.19 8.80 -34.16
C ASP A 303 34.39 7.95 -32.91
N ILE A 304 34.14 6.65 -33.03
CA ILE A 304 34.12 5.71 -31.90
C ILE A 304 35.47 5.02 -31.81
N LYS A 305 36.10 5.11 -30.64
CA LYS A 305 37.34 4.43 -30.30
C LYS A 305 37.06 3.20 -29.44
N ILE A 306 37.59 2.05 -29.83
CA ILE A 306 37.49 0.78 -29.08
C ILE A 306 38.88 0.43 -28.55
N GLY A 307 39.07 0.47 -27.23
CA GLY A 307 40.38 0.25 -26.60
C GLY A 307 41.43 1.24 -27.12
N ASP A 308 42.50 0.70 -27.68
CA ASP A 308 43.61 1.47 -28.27
C ASP A 308 43.52 1.63 -29.78
N ASP A 309 42.48 1.10 -30.43
CA ASP A 309 42.32 1.16 -31.89
C ASP A 309 42.10 2.61 -32.38
N GLU A 310 42.37 2.85 -33.66
CA GLU A 310 42.06 4.13 -34.30
C GLU A 310 40.53 4.36 -34.34
N PRO A 311 40.04 5.60 -34.08
CA PRO A 311 38.61 5.88 -34.11
C PRO A 311 37.97 5.58 -35.47
N LYS A 312 36.83 4.89 -35.46
CA LYS A 312 36.02 4.60 -36.65
C LYS A 312 34.75 5.43 -36.64
N ARG A 313 34.40 6.00 -37.80
CA ARG A 313 33.25 6.90 -37.94
C ARG A 313 31.93 6.14 -38.12
N MET A 314 30.92 6.58 -37.39
CA MET A 314 29.50 6.21 -37.55
C MET A 314 28.68 7.48 -37.79
N GLU A 315 27.86 7.50 -38.83
CA GLU A 315 26.98 8.64 -39.16
C GLU A 315 25.52 8.28 -38.89
N PHE A 316 24.75 9.24 -38.37
CA PHE A 316 23.35 9.11 -38.03
C PHE A 316 22.52 10.11 -38.82
N THR A 317 21.39 9.67 -39.35
CA THR A 317 20.31 10.55 -39.79
C THR A 317 19.29 10.68 -38.67
N LEU A 318 18.98 11.92 -38.28
CA LEU A 318 18.06 12.26 -37.20
C LEU A 318 16.74 12.78 -37.76
N PHE A 319 15.64 12.20 -37.30
CA PHE A 319 14.27 12.43 -37.80
C PHE A 319 13.67 13.71 -37.23
N LYS A 320 14.18 14.87 -37.69
CA LYS A 320 13.88 16.19 -37.10
C LYS A 320 12.39 16.54 -37.13
N LYS A 321 11.70 16.19 -38.22
CA LYS A 321 10.28 16.48 -38.37
C LYS A 321 9.42 15.73 -37.36
N SER A 322 9.77 14.47 -37.09
CA SER A 322 9.05 13.64 -36.14
C SER A 322 9.42 14.06 -34.71
N CYS A 323 10.70 14.18 -34.36
CA CYS A 323 11.13 14.41 -32.98
C CYS A 323 12.02 15.67 -32.82
N PRO A 324 11.51 16.89 -33.09
CA PRO A 324 12.33 18.09 -33.19
C PRO A 324 13.12 18.45 -31.93
N LYS A 325 12.55 18.29 -30.73
CA LYS A 325 13.26 18.58 -29.47
C LYS A 325 14.31 17.52 -29.15
N THR A 326 14.01 16.25 -29.38
CA THR A 326 14.89 15.11 -29.13
C THR A 326 16.08 15.18 -30.07
N VAL A 327 15.84 15.46 -31.35
CA VAL A 327 16.87 15.67 -32.36
C VAL A 327 17.75 16.87 -32.03
N GLU A 328 17.17 18.02 -31.63
CA GLU A 328 17.98 19.18 -31.23
C GLU A 328 18.81 18.89 -29.98
N ASN A 329 18.27 18.15 -28.99
CA ASN A 329 19.03 17.72 -27.83
C ASN A 329 20.25 16.89 -28.23
N PHE A 330 20.04 15.82 -29.00
CA PHE A 330 21.13 14.93 -29.41
C PHE A 330 22.16 15.65 -30.29
N ARG A 331 21.71 16.44 -31.27
CA ARG A 331 22.60 17.18 -32.17
C ARG A 331 23.43 18.22 -31.44
N ALA A 332 22.83 18.99 -30.54
CA ALA A 332 23.56 19.99 -29.76
C ALA A 332 24.59 19.36 -28.80
N LEU A 333 24.29 18.17 -28.26
CA LEU A 333 25.26 17.39 -27.48
C LEU A 333 26.37 16.79 -28.37
N CYS A 334 26.10 16.51 -29.65
CA CYS A 334 27.14 16.17 -30.62
C CYS A 334 28.07 17.35 -30.90
N THR A 335 27.57 18.58 -31.00
CA THR A 335 28.41 19.76 -31.31
C THR A 335 29.05 20.41 -30.09
N GLY A 336 28.50 20.20 -28.89
CA GLY A 336 28.97 20.84 -27.66
C GLY A 336 28.66 22.34 -27.56
N GLU A 337 27.85 22.88 -28.47
CA GLU A 337 27.65 24.34 -28.60
C GLU A 337 26.95 25.00 -27.41
N LYS A 338 26.26 24.21 -26.57
CA LYS A 338 25.52 24.71 -25.40
C LYS A 338 26.42 24.95 -24.19
N GLY A 339 27.72 24.67 -24.29
CA GLY A 339 28.70 24.98 -23.25
C GLY A 339 28.54 24.10 -22.00
N ILE A 340 28.57 24.73 -20.82
CA ILE A 340 28.52 24.04 -19.53
C ILE A 340 27.07 23.93 -19.03
N GLY A 341 26.65 22.71 -18.68
CA GLY A 341 25.34 22.41 -18.11
C GLY A 341 25.22 22.78 -16.63
N LYS A 342 24.02 22.64 -16.06
CA LYS A 342 23.75 22.99 -14.66
C LYS A 342 24.51 22.10 -13.67
N GLN A 343 24.87 20.89 -14.08
CA GLN A 343 25.70 19.99 -13.28
C GLN A 343 27.21 20.28 -13.40
N GLY A 344 27.60 21.41 -14.03
CA GLY A 344 28.99 21.85 -14.12
C GLY A 344 29.85 21.05 -15.11
N LYS A 345 29.21 20.22 -15.95
CA LYS A 345 29.87 19.40 -16.98
C LYS A 345 29.59 19.98 -18.36
N PRO A 346 30.52 19.87 -19.33
CA PRO A 346 30.23 20.21 -20.71
C PRO A 346 29.03 19.41 -21.24
N LEU A 347 28.06 20.08 -21.86
CA LEU A 347 26.94 19.46 -22.56
C LEU A 347 27.43 18.92 -23.91
N HIS A 348 28.26 17.87 -23.87
CA HIS A 348 28.95 17.35 -25.04
C HIS A 348 29.21 15.84 -24.93
N TYR A 349 28.95 15.09 -25.99
CA TYR A 349 29.23 13.66 -26.05
C TYR A 349 30.71 13.30 -26.25
N LYS A 350 31.56 14.25 -26.66
CA LYS A 350 32.99 13.98 -26.85
C LYS A 350 33.64 13.57 -25.52
N GLY A 351 34.29 12.41 -25.54
CA GLY A 351 34.89 11.76 -24.37
C GLY A 351 33.91 10.94 -23.52
N CYS A 352 32.63 10.84 -23.90
CA CYS A 352 31.66 10.01 -23.21
C CYS A 352 31.87 8.53 -23.57
N GLU A 353 31.82 7.66 -22.55
CA GLU A 353 31.91 6.22 -22.73
C GLU A 353 30.53 5.58 -22.98
N PHE A 354 30.51 4.45 -23.66
CA PHE A 354 29.36 3.55 -23.66
C PHE A 354 29.44 2.64 -22.43
N HIS A 355 28.62 2.93 -21.43
CA HIS A 355 28.67 2.28 -20.11
C HIS A 355 27.91 0.95 -20.05
N ARG A 356 27.11 0.62 -21.07
CA ARG A 356 26.33 -0.62 -21.10
C ARG A 356 26.23 -1.21 -22.51
N LEU A 357 26.49 -2.50 -22.63
CA LEU A 357 26.45 -3.30 -23.85
C LEU A 357 25.76 -4.62 -23.55
N ILE A 358 24.71 -4.94 -24.30
CA ILE A 358 23.99 -6.22 -24.19
C ILE A 358 23.87 -6.81 -25.59
N LYS A 359 24.53 -7.95 -25.77
CA LYS A 359 24.46 -8.74 -27.01
C LYS A 359 23.01 -9.10 -27.35
N ASP A 360 22.70 -9.08 -28.63
CA ASP A 360 21.37 -9.29 -29.19
C ASP A 360 20.33 -8.30 -28.65
N PHE A 361 20.76 -7.13 -28.21
CA PHE A 361 19.86 -6.09 -27.71
C PHE A 361 20.32 -4.69 -28.12
N MET A 362 21.27 -4.10 -27.41
CA MET A 362 21.65 -2.70 -27.60
C MET A 362 23.00 -2.35 -26.96
N ILE A 363 23.57 -1.21 -27.40
CA ILE A 363 24.62 -0.49 -26.70
C ILE A 363 24.11 0.89 -26.28
N GLN A 364 24.42 1.29 -25.04
CA GLN A 364 23.94 2.52 -24.41
C GLN A 364 25.10 3.41 -23.97
N GLY A 365 24.94 4.71 -24.20
CA GLY A 365 25.89 5.75 -23.82
C GLY A 365 25.20 7.07 -23.52
N GLY A 366 25.99 8.15 -23.48
CA GLY A 366 25.47 9.51 -23.31
C GLY A 366 25.39 9.98 -21.85
N ASP A 367 25.93 9.22 -20.90
CA ASP A 367 26.14 9.70 -19.52
C ASP A 367 27.49 10.42 -19.40
N PHE A 368 27.55 11.67 -19.81
CA PHE A 368 28.76 12.50 -19.67
C PHE A 368 28.88 13.18 -18.29
N THR A 369 27.89 13.01 -17.40
CA THR A 369 27.95 13.62 -16.06
C THR A 369 28.57 12.70 -15.03
N GLN A 370 28.21 11.42 -15.03
CA GLN A 370 28.71 10.41 -14.08
C GLN A 370 29.45 9.24 -14.75
N GLY A 371 29.22 8.97 -16.03
CA GLY A 371 29.91 7.92 -16.79
C GLY A 371 29.57 6.49 -16.36
N ASN A 372 28.51 6.29 -15.59
CA ASN A 372 28.13 4.97 -15.03
C ASN A 372 26.67 4.58 -15.31
N GLY A 373 25.96 5.38 -16.10
CA GLY A 373 24.55 5.19 -16.46
C GLY A 373 23.55 5.81 -15.49
N THR A 374 24.00 6.45 -14.41
CA THR A 374 23.11 7.14 -13.45
C THR A 374 22.96 8.63 -13.72
N GLY A 375 23.78 9.18 -14.62
CA GLY A 375 23.79 10.59 -14.97
C GLY A 375 23.16 10.92 -16.33
N GLY A 376 23.57 12.04 -16.89
CA GLY A 376 23.11 12.57 -18.16
C GLY A 376 22.12 13.73 -18.02
N GLU A 377 22.59 14.94 -18.34
CA GLU A 377 21.79 16.16 -18.37
C GLU A 377 21.41 16.49 -19.83
N SER A 378 20.17 16.89 -20.09
CA SER A 378 19.78 17.39 -21.43
C SER A 378 20.21 18.85 -21.63
N ILE A 379 20.15 19.34 -22.88
CA ILE A 379 20.39 20.76 -23.15
C ILE A 379 19.31 21.69 -22.57
N TYR A 380 18.19 21.14 -22.10
CA TYR A 380 17.07 21.87 -21.52
C TYR A 380 17.08 21.85 -19.97
N GLY A 381 18.09 21.22 -19.36
CA GLY A 381 18.17 20.92 -17.92
C GLY A 381 18.19 19.42 -17.68
N GLU A 382 17.81 18.95 -16.49
CA GLU A 382 17.98 17.54 -16.12
C GLU A 382 17.23 16.58 -17.07
N LYS A 383 15.93 16.80 -17.30
CA LYS A 383 15.06 15.92 -18.11
C LYS A 383 14.09 16.69 -18.99
N PHE A 384 13.61 16.06 -20.06
CA PHE A 384 12.54 16.56 -20.94
C PHE A 384 11.54 15.45 -21.34
N ALA A 385 10.37 15.87 -21.81
CA ALA A 385 9.24 14.99 -22.15
C ALA A 385 9.48 14.14 -23.41
N ASP A 386 8.72 13.05 -23.54
CA ASP A 386 8.67 12.27 -24.79
C ASP A 386 7.93 13.06 -25.88
N GLU A 387 8.35 12.94 -27.15
CA GLU A 387 7.69 13.65 -28.26
C GLU A 387 6.63 12.80 -28.96
N ASN A 388 7.02 11.86 -29.82
CA ASN A 388 6.10 10.86 -30.37
C ASN A 388 6.78 9.51 -30.51
N PHE A 389 5.95 8.50 -30.72
CA PHE A 389 6.33 7.10 -30.87
C PHE A 389 5.98 6.59 -32.28
N ASN A 390 6.05 7.48 -33.27
CA ASN A 390 5.71 7.14 -34.66
C ASN A 390 6.72 6.14 -35.24
N HIS A 391 7.98 6.31 -34.86
CA HIS A 391 9.08 5.42 -35.21
C HIS A 391 9.13 4.22 -34.28
N LYS A 392 9.26 3.03 -34.87
CA LYS A 392 9.36 1.76 -34.16
C LYS A 392 10.82 1.29 -34.12
N HIS A 393 11.13 0.44 -33.15
CA HIS A 393 12.45 -0.15 -32.95
C HIS A 393 12.67 -1.33 -33.92
N THR A 394 12.61 -1.03 -35.21
CA THR A 394 12.56 -2.00 -36.33
C THR A 394 13.94 -2.37 -36.86
N GLY A 395 14.90 -2.53 -35.96
CA GLY A 395 16.13 -3.23 -36.28
C GLY A 395 17.42 -2.52 -35.97
N ARG A 396 18.49 -3.10 -36.52
CA ARG A 396 19.87 -2.73 -36.25
C ARG A 396 20.15 -1.28 -36.64
N GLY A 397 20.87 -0.56 -35.79
CA GLY A 397 21.29 0.81 -36.02
C GLY A 397 20.22 1.87 -35.78
N TYR A 398 19.00 1.52 -35.34
CA TYR A 398 18.06 2.53 -34.85
C TYR A 398 18.55 3.15 -33.54
N LEU A 399 18.42 4.47 -33.46
CA LEU A 399 18.85 5.33 -32.36
C LEU A 399 17.63 5.80 -31.56
N SER A 400 17.66 5.59 -30.24
CA SER A 400 16.53 5.85 -29.36
C SER A 400 16.97 6.37 -27.99
N MET A 401 16.09 7.09 -27.31
CA MET A 401 16.36 7.68 -26.00
C MET A 401 16.35 6.63 -24.89
N ALA A 402 17.36 6.65 -24.03
CA ALA A 402 17.34 5.90 -22.77
C ALA A 402 16.76 6.79 -21.66
N ASN A 403 15.63 6.40 -21.09
CA ASN A 403 14.93 7.15 -20.05
C ASN A 403 14.57 6.24 -18.85
N ALA A 404 14.23 6.85 -17.72
CA ALA A 404 13.85 6.15 -16.48
C ALA A 404 12.33 5.96 -16.34
N GLY A 405 11.61 5.95 -17.48
CA GLY A 405 10.16 5.99 -17.55
C GLY A 405 9.66 7.19 -18.36
N ALA A 406 8.33 7.26 -18.54
CA ALA A 406 7.69 8.26 -19.39
C ALA A 406 8.13 9.69 -19.02
N ASN A 407 8.45 10.48 -20.03
CA ASN A 407 8.81 11.90 -19.96
C ASN A 407 10.09 12.20 -19.16
N THR A 408 11.05 11.27 -19.13
CA THR A 408 12.31 11.43 -18.40
C THR A 408 13.55 11.37 -19.30
N ASN A 409 13.43 11.86 -20.54
CA ASN A 409 14.56 11.90 -21.48
C ASN A 409 15.65 12.84 -20.98
N GLY A 410 16.90 12.39 -21.02
CA GLY A 410 18.09 13.17 -20.66
C GLY A 410 19.05 13.26 -21.84
N SER A 411 20.33 12.97 -21.60
CA SER A 411 21.33 12.80 -22.67
C SER A 411 21.61 11.35 -23.05
N GLN A 412 21.13 10.39 -22.29
CA GLN A 412 21.42 8.98 -22.56
C GLN A 412 20.61 8.44 -23.74
N PHE A 413 21.24 7.60 -24.54
CA PHE A 413 20.66 7.00 -25.74
C PHE A 413 21.15 5.55 -25.88
N PHE A 414 20.48 4.78 -26.73
CA PHE A 414 20.95 3.46 -27.13
C PHE A 414 20.83 3.24 -28.64
N LEU A 415 21.71 2.39 -29.16
CA LEU A 415 21.72 1.87 -30.52
C LEU A 415 21.35 0.40 -30.50
N LEU A 416 20.43 0.00 -31.37
CA LEU A 416 19.96 -1.37 -31.43
C LEU A 416 20.86 -2.28 -32.25
N PHE A 417 20.98 -3.53 -31.81
CA PHE A 417 21.52 -4.61 -32.64
C PHE A 417 20.43 -5.36 -33.41
N LYS A 418 19.19 -5.37 -32.91
CA LYS A 418 18.08 -6.08 -33.56
C LYS A 418 16.75 -5.40 -33.31
N ASP A 419 15.68 -5.95 -33.87
CA ASP A 419 14.31 -5.50 -33.62
C ASP A 419 13.98 -5.64 -32.13
N THR A 420 13.49 -4.55 -31.52
CA THR A 420 13.14 -4.52 -30.10
C THR A 420 11.73 -3.93 -29.87
N PRO A 421 10.68 -4.53 -30.46
CA PRO A 421 9.32 -3.96 -30.44
C PRO A 421 8.74 -3.76 -29.03
N TRP A 422 9.29 -4.41 -28.00
CA TRP A 422 8.87 -4.19 -26.60
C TRP A 422 9.24 -2.80 -26.04
N LEU A 423 10.11 -2.06 -26.74
CA LEU A 423 10.47 -0.67 -26.45
C LEU A 423 9.55 0.34 -27.15
N ASP A 424 8.75 -0.08 -28.14
CA ASP A 424 7.82 0.78 -28.86
C ASP A 424 6.79 1.37 -27.90
N GLY A 425 6.48 2.66 -28.09
CA GLY A 425 5.57 3.41 -27.22
C GLY A 425 6.14 3.77 -25.84
N LYS A 426 7.40 3.43 -25.56
CA LYS A 426 8.08 3.71 -24.27
C LYS A 426 9.34 4.54 -24.43
N HIS A 427 10.07 4.33 -25.52
CA HIS A 427 11.30 5.05 -25.84
C HIS A 427 11.14 5.75 -27.19
N VAL A 428 11.61 7.00 -27.26
CA VAL A 428 11.53 7.81 -28.47
C VAL A 428 12.63 7.39 -29.42
N VAL A 429 12.26 6.79 -30.55
CA VAL A 429 13.16 6.58 -31.69
C VAL A 429 13.25 7.89 -32.48
N PHE A 430 14.46 8.40 -32.66
CA PHE A 430 14.67 9.72 -33.27
C PHE A 430 15.76 9.75 -34.34
N GLY A 431 16.35 8.61 -34.67
CA GLY A 431 17.30 8.53 -35.77
C GLY A 431 17.75 7.10 -36.07
N LYS A 432 18.68 6.98 -37.01
CA LYS A 432 19.25 5.71 -37.44
C LYS A 432 20.65 5.90 -38.01
N VAL A 433 21.50 4.88 -37.86
CA VAL A 433 22.82 4.81 -38.49
C VAL A 433 22.67 4.68 -40.00
N THR A 434 23.31 5.58 -40.74
CA THR A 434 23.31 5.59 -42.21
C THR A 434 24.66 5.28 -42.83
N LYS A 435 25.77 5.42 -42.09
CA LYS A 435 27.10 4.93 -42.48
C LYS A 435 27.86 4.36 -41.29
N GLY A 436 28.72 3.38 -41.54
CA GLY A 436 29.50 2.71 -40.51
C GLY A 436 28.69 1.78 -39.62
N ILE A 437 27.60 1.19 -40.15
CA ILE A 437 26.73 0.27 -39.41
C ILE A 437 27.45 -1.02 -39.01
N GLU A 438 28.45 -1.42 -39.80
CA GLU A 438 29.32 -2.58 -39.56
C GLU A 438 30.11 -2.46 -38.26
N LEU A 439 30.35 -1.23 -37.78
CA LEU A 439 30.99 -0.98 -36.49
C LEU A 439 30.16 -1.52 -35.32
N LEU A 440 28.82 -1.60 -35.46
CA LEU A 440 27.97 -2.24 -34.47
C LEU A 440 28.24 -3.75 -34.35
N ASP A 441 28.68 -4.42 -35.42
CA ASP A 441 29.02 -5.85 -35.38
C ASP A 441 30.34 -6.11 -34.68
N GLU A 442 31.28 -5.16 -34.76
CA GLU A 442 32.53 -5.20 -33.99
C GLU A 442 32.24 -4.96 -32.51
N ILE A 443 31.45 -3.93 -32.22
CA ILE A 443 31.04 -3.55 -30.86
C ILE A 443 30.29 -4.69 -30.17
N GLU A 444 29.31 -5.32 -30.83
CA GLU A 444 28.47 -6.37 -30.22
C GLU A 444 29.27 -7.62 -29.83
N LYS A 445 30.44 -7.85 -30.44
CA LYS A 445 31.31 -8.99 -30.13
C LYS A 445 32.17 -8.77 -28.87
N ILE A 446 32.24 -7.55 -28.37
CA ILE A 446 33.04 -7.22 -27.18
C ILE A 446 32.46 -7.92 -25.96
N GLU A 447 33.31 -8.61 -25.20
CA GLU A 447 32.90 -9.25 -23.96
C GLU A 447 32.47 -8.23 -22.92
N THR A 448 31.50 -8.61 -22.09
CA THR A 448 30.95 -7.74 -21.04
C THR A 448 31.07 -8.39 -19.67
N GLU A 449 31.20 -7.58 -18.63
CA GLU A 449 31.06 -7.95 -17.23
C GLU A 449 29.91 -7.14 -16.64
N GLN A 450 28.84 -7.82 -16.18
CA GLN A 450 27.62 -7.16 -15.67
C GLN A 450 27.06 -6.09 -16.64
N ASP A 451 26.91 -6.46 -17.91
CA ASP A 451 26.51 -5.59 -19.02
C ASP A 451 27.51 -4.44 -19.34
N LYS A 452 28.63 -4.29 -18.62
CA LYS A 452 29.66 -3.28 -18.95
C LYS A 452 30.69 -3.85 -19.93
N PRO A 453 31.06 -3.17 -21.02
CA PRO A 453 32.15 -3.59 -21.90
C PRO A 453 33.47 -3.79 -21.13
N LYS A 454 34.16 -4.92 -21.37
CA LYS A 454 35.49 -5.17 -20.80
C LYS A 454 36.59 -4.31 -21.45
N VAL A 455 36.35 -3.86 -22.68
CA VAL A 455 37.21 -2.92 -23.41
C VAL A 455 36.49 -1.59 -23.46
N SER A 456 37.20 -0.49 -23.19
CA SER A 456 36.59 0.85 -23.24
C SER A 456 36.12 1.18 -24.65
N ILE A 457 34.91 1.73 -24.76
CA ILE A 457 34.31 2.20 -26.01
C ILE A 457 33.93 3.66 -25.79
N VAL A 458 34.60 4.56 -26.50
CA VAL A 458 34.52 6.01 -26.24
C VAL A 458 34.15 6.76 -27.51
N ILE A 459 33.32 7.79 -27.37
CA ILE A 459 33.08 8.77 -28.43
C ILE A 459 34.28 9.73 -28.47
N ALA A 460 35.28 9.42 -29.29
CA ALA A 460 36.53 10.18 -29.38
C ALA A 460 36.33 11.58 -29.98
N ASP A 461 35.44 11.69 -30.95
CA ASP A 461 34.97 12.95 -31.52
C ASP A 461 33.51 12.83 -31.96
N CYS A 462 32.80 13.95 -32.02
CA CYS A 462 31.41 13.99 -32.49
C CYS A 462 31.04 15.38 -33.01
N GLY A 463 30.01 15.44 -33.85
CA GLY A 463 29.57 16.70 -34.41
C GLY A 463 28.38 16.56 -35.37
N GLU A 464 28.00 17.69 -35.94
CA GLU A 464 27.00 17.79 -37.01
C GLU A 464 27.71 17.86 -38.37
N ILE A 465 27.22 17.11 -39.35
CA ILE A 465 27.65 17.21 -40.74
C ILE A 465 26.74 18.23 -41.42
N LYS A 466 27.28 19.40 -41.76
CA LYS A 466 26.57 20.40 -42.54
C LYS A 466 26.41 19.90 -43.97
N GLN A 467 25.16 19.86 -44.46
CA GLN A 467 24.84 19.53 -45.85
C GLN A 467 25.24 20.64 -46.81
#